data_AF-A0A1G2EZK4-F1
#
_entry.id   AF-A0A1G2EZK4-F1
#
_cell.length_a   1.000
_cell.length_b   1.000
_cell.length_c   1.000
_cell.angle_alpha   90.00
_cell.angle_beta   90.00
_cell.angle_gamma   90.00
#
_symmetry.space_group_name_H-M   'P 1'
#
loop_
_entity.id
_entity.type
_entity.pdbx_description
1 polymer ?
#
loop_
_entity_poly.entity_id
_entity_poly.type
_entity_poly.pdbx_seq_one_letter_code
_entity_poly.pdbx_strand_id
1 'polypeptide(L)'
;MANNKKNWVIPESMWPEKNIERVRGRDGKDYLVQNDVMFTGVKHTRGEFSRFFIELCDNARILAHRCPRCRKIIVPPSEQRCPQCNFVEMVEEYVRDVGVMVATPVITAFPPSRFKEEIPFGSGYVFLETNGGGLTDQALAVRVKTTAGSIRPGIFTRGTPVKIVFCHERLGEILDVFAVPQSELTPEQIARSPLFEYSLVWTDAAKLAASDEPVFKETLERCVRLFCQLRDKISLSSRARENLKGWLRVVDIKTPGGSFQLRFYTESFVVTRNPENDVQLTFIINEPELLLNWLEDSMKGENEKLESPALTDLVLEGKIIMDKPELETINRLDRIPRSLRRDRVI
;
A
#
# COMPACT_ATOMS: atom_id res chain seq x y z
N MET A 1 38.98 9.49 1.94
CA MET A 1 37.57 9.33 2.33
C MET A 1 37.13 10.60 3.04
N ALA A 2 36.56 11.57 2.31
CA ALA A 2 36.07 12.79 2.92
C ALA A 2 34.76 12.47 3.64
N ASN A 3 34.77 12.66 4.95
CA ASN A 3 33.61 12.54 5.83
C ASN A 3 32.59 13.58 5.37
N ASN A 4 31.68 13.18 4.49
CA ASN A 4 30.57 14.02 4.04
C ASN A 4 29.57 14.12 5.20
N LYS A 5 29.97 14.83 6.27
CA LYS A 5 29.08 15.22 7.36
C LYS A 5 27.97 16.00 6.67
N LYS A 6 26.82 15.37 6.50
CA LYS A 6 25.61 15.99 5.95
C LYS A 6 25.46 17.32 6.68
N ASN A 7 25.64 18.42 5.95
CA ASN A 7 25.59 19.76 6.49
C ASN A 7 24.12 20.11 6.70
N TRP A 8 23.52 19.54 7.75
CA TRP A 8 22.12 19.74 8.05
C TRP A 8 21.91 21.19 8.51
N VAL A 9 20.87 21.82 7.99
CA VAL A 9 20.49 23.20 8.35
C VAL A 9 19.99 23.27 9.81
N ILE A 10 19.54 22.15 10.37
CA ILE A 10 19.00 22.02 11.72
C ILE A 10 19.82 20.97 12.49
N PRO A 11 20.37 21.29 13.69
CA PRO A 11 21.08 20.33 14.52
C PRO A 11 20.20 19.14 14.94
N GLU A 12 20.78 17.94 15.01
CA GLU A 12 20.08 16.70 15.37
C GLU A 12 19.38 16.79 16.74
N SER A 13 19.97 17.50 17.70
CA SER A 13 19.37 17.77 19.01
C SER A 13 18.09 18.61 18.97
N MET A 14 17.81 19.27 17.84
CA MET A 14 16.60 20.06 17.61
C MET A 14 15.58 19.30 16.75
N TRP A 15 15.87 18.06 16.34
CA TRP A 15 14.94 17.26 15.58
C TRP A 15 13.83 16.78 16.53
N PRO A 16 12.59 17.23 16.32
CA PRO A 16 11.54 16.88 17.24
C PRO A 16 11.10 15.44 16.90
N GLU A 17 10.93 14.62 17.93
CA GLU A 17 10.48 13.23 17.76
C GLU A 17 9.09 13.19 17.12
N LYS A 18 8.91 12.39 16.08
CA LYS A 18 7.58 12.18 15.49
C LYS A 18 6.70 11.50 16.53
N ASN A 19 5.69 12.20 17.05
CA ASN A 19 4.80 11.66 18.05
C ASN A 19 3.40 12.30 18.00
N ILE A 20 2.45 11.59 18.60
CA ILE A 20 1.11 12.10 18.92
C ILE A 20 0.92 11.93 20.41
N GLU A 21 0.62 13.03 21.10
CA GLU A 21 0.41 13.06 22.53
C GLU A 21 -1.01 13.55 22.85
N ARG A 22 -1.56 13.02 23.95
CA ARG A 22 -2.84 13.49 24.49
C ARG A 22 -2.57 14.59 25.51
N VAL A 23 -3.22 15.73 25.33
CA VAL A 23 -3.14 16.86 26.27
C VAL A 23 -4.53 17.23 26.75
N ARG A 24 -4.65 17.61 28.02
CA ARG A 24 -5.90 18.11 28.59
C ARG A 24 -6.02 19.60 28.34
N GLY A 25 -7.08 20.01 27.64
CA GLY A 25 -7.43 21.41 27.42
C GLY A 25 -7.95 22.08 28.69
N ARG A 26 -7.99 23.42 28.69
CA ARG A 26 -8.55 24.21 29.81
C ARG A 26 -10.05 24.01 30.00
N ASP A 27 -10.73 23.61 28.94
CA ASP A 27 -12.13 23.21 28.92
C ASP A 27 -12.35 21.80 29.50
N GLY A 28 -11.29 21.13 29.94
CA GLY A 28 -11.34 19.78 30.46
C GLY A 28 -11.65 18.75 29.38
N LYS A 29 -11.31 18.98 28.11
CA LYS A 29 -11.38 17.96 27.05
C LYS A 29 -10.00 17.47 26.66
N ASP A 30 -9.93 16.28 26.10
CA ASP A 30 -8.68 15.71 25.59
C ASP A 30 -8.47 16.11 24.13
N TYR A 31 -7.27 16.59 23.84
CA TYR A 31 -6.84 16.96 22.51
C TYR A 31 -5.63 16.14 22.10
N LEU A 32 -5.54 15.81 20.82
CA LEU A 32 -4.34 15.21 20.24
C LEU A 32 -3.45 16.33 19.72
N VAL A 33 -2.20 16.33 20.16
CA VAL A 33 -1.14 17.23 19.71
C VAL A 33 -0.10 16.39 19.01
N GLN A 34 0.31 16.80 17.82
CA GLN A 34 1.23 16.03 16.98
C GLN A 34 2.44 16.85 16.60
N ASN A 35 3.54 16.14 16.43
CA ASN A 35 4.73 16.61 15.76
C ASN A 35 5.00 15.73 14.53
N ASP A 36 5.10 16.35 13.36
CA ASP A 36 5.16 15.66 12.06
C ASP A 36 6.49 15.91 11.35
N VAL A 37 6.76 15.17 10.27
CA VAL A 37 8.01 15.18 9.49
C VAL A 37 8.33 16.55 8.89
N MET A 38 7.34 17.45 8.79
CA MET A 38 7.56 18.85 8.45
C MET A 38 7.86 19.66 9.71
N PHE A 39 9.15 19.93 9.92
CA PHE A 39 9.62 20.76 11.03
C PHE A 39 9.03 22.17 10.93
N THR A 40 8.17 22.52 11.87
CA THR A 40 7.56 23.86 11.99
C THR A 40 7.97 24.56 13.28
N GLY A 41 8.83 23.95 14.10
CA GLY A 41 9.26 24.48 15.40
C GLY A 41 8.16 24.48 16.48
N VAL A 42 6.94 24.03 16.16
CA VAL A 42 5.79 23.95 17.07
C VAL A 42 5.01 22.67 16.84
N LYS A 43 4.37 22.15 17.90
CA LYS A 43 3.42 21.04 17.79
C LYS A 43 2.06 21.57 17.33
N HIS A 44 1.32 20.77 16.56
CA HIS A 44 0.00 21.12 16.04
C HIS A 44 -1.08 20.34 16.78
N THR A 45 -2.12 21.02 17.25
CA THR A 45 -3.31 20.32 17.74
C THR A 45 -4.18 19.86 16.57
N ARG A 46 -4.82 18.70 16.71
CA ARG A 46 -5.92 18.28 15.81
C ARG A 46 -7.22 19.03 16.09
N GLY A 47 -7.22 19.93 17.09
CA GLY A 47 -8.34 20.80 17.42
C GLY A 47 -9.60 19.99 17.68
N GLU A 48 -10.71 20.44 17.10
CA GLU A 48 -12.04 19.82 17.23
C GLU A 48 -12.09 18.38 16.69
N PHE A 49 -11.20 18.01 15.77
CA PHE A 49 -11.10 16.63 15.26
C PHE A 49 -10.45 15.65 16.24
N SER A 50 -9.84 16.13 17.33
CA SER A 50 -9.17 15.25 18.30
C SER A 50 -10.10 14.16 18.82
N ARG A 51 -11.37 14.48 19.03
CA ARG A 51 -12.39 13.54 19.50
C ARG A 51 -12.60 12.37 18.53
N PHE A 52 -12.66 12.64 17.23
CA PHE A 52 -12.79 11.62 16.19
C PHE A 52 -11.62 10.62 16.23
N PHE A 53 -10.39 11.14 16.27
CA PHE A 53 -9.19 10.29 16.31
C PHE A 53 -9.05 9.53 17.63
N ILE A 54 -9.46 10.10 18.76
CA ILE A 54 -9.51 9.40 20.05
C ILE A 54 -10.51 8.24 19.99
N GLU A 55 -11.70 8.44 19.42
CA GLU A 55 -12.69 7.36 19.27
C GLU A 55 -12.24 6.25 18.32
N LEU A 56 -11.53 6.60 17.24
CA LEU A 56 -10.89 5.61 16.36
C LEU A 56 -9.82 4.81 17.10
N CYS A 57 -8.93 5.50 17.82
CA CYS A 57 -7.79 4.90 18.50
C CYS A 57 -8.21 4.03 19.69
N ASP A 58 -8.94 4.60 20.64
CA ASP A 58 -9.21 3.98 21.94
C ASP A 58 -10.39 3.00 21.86
N ASN A 59 -11.43 3.35 21.11
CA ASN A 59 -12.70 2.64 21.14
C ASN A 59 -13.03 1.88 19.84
N ALA A 60 -12.21 2.04 18.79
CA ALA A 60 -12.48 1.47 17.47
C ALA A 60 -13.91 1.81 16.98
N ARG A 61 -14.29 3.09 17.11
CA ARG A 61 -15.59 3.60 16.66
C ARG A 61 -15.42 4.78 15.71
N ILE A 62 -16.30 4.87 14.72
CA ILE A 62 -16.30 5.97 13.76
C ILE A 62 -17.30 7.02 14.23
N LEU A 63 -16.77 8.09 14.83
CA LEU A 63 -17.56 9.23 15.26
C LEU A 63 -17.97 10.08 14.05
N ALA A 64 -19.21 10.57 14.07
CA ALA A 64 -19.79 11.50 13.13
C ALA A 64 -20.58 12.59 13.88
N HIS A 65 -20.97 13.63 13.18
CA HIS A 65 -21.89 14.65 13.71
C HIS A 65 -23.20 14.61 12.93
N ARG A 66 -24.32 14.66 13.64
CA ARG A 66 -25.66 14.79 13.07
C ARG A 66 -26.27 16.15 13.40
N CYS A 67 -26.84 16.83 12.41
CA CYS A 67 -27.61 18.05 12.66
C CYS A 67 -28.97 17.69 13.27
N PRO A 68 -29.40 18.27 14.40
CA PRO A 68 -30.70 17.99 14.99
C PRO A 68 -31.89 18.48 14.13
N ARG A 69 -31.66 19.46 13.23
CA ARG A 69 -32.69 20.08 12.39
C ARG A 69 -32.84 19.42 11.03
N CYS A 70 -31.79 19.41 10.21
CA CYS A 70 -31.83 18.81 8.86
C CYS A 70 -31.44 17.33 8.84
N ARG A 71 -31.00 16.77 9.97
CA ARG A 71 -30.59 15.35 10.12
C ARG A 71 -29.40 14.92 9.28
N LYS A 72 -28.69 15.86 8.64
CA LYS A 72 -27.45 15.56 7.92
C LYS A 72 -26.39 14.96 8.84
N ILE A 73 -25.69 13.95 8.33
CA ILE A 73 -24.62 13.25 9.04
C ILE A 73 -23.30 13.46 8.30
N ILE A 74 -22.32 14.03 8.99
CA ILE A 74 -20.99 14.32 8.47
C ILE A 74 -19.92 13.46 9.15
N VAL A 75 -19.05 12.85 8.34
CA VAL A 75 -17.93 12.02 8.78
C VAL A 75 -16.70 12.32 7.90
N PRO A 76 -15.52 12.63 8.46
CA PRO A 76 -15.27 12.92 9.88
C PRO A 76 -16.08 14.13 10.37
N PRO A 77 -16.25 14.33 11.69
CA PRO A 77 -17.04 15.43 12.25
C PRO A 77 -16.30 16.77 12.13
N SER A 78 -16.19 17.29 10.90
CA SER A 78 -15.40 18.48 10.58
C SER A 78 -16.01 19.80 11.03
N GLU A 79 -17.26 19.78 11.45
CA GLU A 79 -18.02 20.97 11.83
C GLU A 79 -18.79 20.69 13.12
N GLN A 80 -18.61 21.50 14.16
CA GLN A 80 -19.45 21.43 15.37
C GLN A 80 -20.83 22.05 15.16
N ARG A 81 -21.01 22.86 14.11
CA ARG A 81 -22.24 23.60 13.84
C ARG A 81 -22.65 23.44 12.38
N CYS A 82 -23.94 23.18 12.16
CA CYS A 82 -24.45 22.90 10.82
C CYS A 82 -24.52 24.19 9.97
N PRO A 83 -23.77 24.30 8.86
CA PRO A 83 -23.72 25.51 8.03
C PRO A 83 -25.06 25.78 7.31
N GLN A 84 -25.87 24.74 7.09
CA GLN A 84 -27.15 24.87 6.41
C GLN A 84 -28.32 25.26 7.33
N CYS A 85 -28.17 25.06 8.64
CA CYS A 85 -29.24 25.26 9.61
C CYS A 85 -28.97 26.49 10.50
N ASN A 86 -28.31 27.51 9.97
CA ASN A 86 -27.91 28.71 10.72
C ASN A 86 -27.04 28.37 11.94
N PHE A 87 -26.02 27.53 11.72
CA PHE A 87 -25.00 27.17 12.71
C PHE A 87 -25.53 26.59 14.03
N VAL A 88 -26.64 25.85 13.98
CA VAL A 88 -27.09 25.04 15.12
C VAL A 88 -26.03 24.02 15.49
N GLU A 89 -25.83 23.80 16.79
CA GLU A 89 -24.89 22.80 17.29
C GLU A 89 -25.31 21.40 16.82
N MET A 90 -24.33 20.66 16.29
CA MET A 90 -24.51 19.29 15.85
C MET A 90 -24.29 18.34 17.03
N VAL A 91 -24.98 17.21 17.00
CA VAL A 91 -24.88 16.18 18.04
C VAL A 91 -23.96 15.06 17.58
N GLU A 92 -23.16 14.53 18.49
CA GLU A 92 -22.33 13.36 18.23
C GLU A 92 -23.21 12.12 17.95
N GLU A 93 -22.81 11.34 16.95
CA GLU A 93 -23.41 10.05 16.62
C GLU A 93 -22.33 9.12 16.05
N TYR A 94 -22.46 7.81 16.27
CA TYR A 94 -21.56 6.83 15.65
C TYR A 94 -22.18 6.28 14.36
N VAL A 95 -21.38 6.17 13.32
CA VAL A 95 -21.79 5.52 12.07
C VAL A 95 -21.26 4.09 12.03
N ARG A 96 -21.83 3.27 11.15
CA ARG A 96 -21.39 1.89 10.96
C ARG A 96 -20.04 1.88 10.24
N ASP A 97 -19.32 0.79 10.42
CA ASP A 97 -18.06 0.49 9.74
C ASP A 97 -18.27 -0.18 8.38
N VAL A 98 -19.45 -0.06 7.78
CA VAL A 98 -19.77 -0.52 6.42
C VAL A 98 -20.22 0.66 5.57
N GLY A 99 -19.98 0.60 4.27
CA GLY A 99 -20.32 1.68 3.37
C GLY A 99 -20.07 1.36 1.91
N VAL A 100 -20.05 2.40 1.07
CA VAL A 100 -19.82 2.28 -0.37
C VAL A 100 -18.80 3.31 -0.86
N MET A 101 -17.98 2.90 -1.81
CA MET A 101 -17.03 3.80 -2.47
C MET A 101 -17.74 4.90 -3.26
N VAL A 102 -17.34 6.15 -3.06
CA VAL A 102 -17.87 7.31 -3.80
C VAL A 102 -17.48 7.24 -5.28
N ALA A 103 -16.24 6.84 -5.54
CA ALA A 103 -15.64 6.74 -6.86
C ALA A 103 -14.51 5.72 -6.84
N THR A 104 -13.98 5.38 -8.02
CA THR A 104 -12.75 4.61 -8.14
C THR A 104 -11.61 5.34 -7.40
N PRO A 105 -10.91 4.68 -6.45
CA PRO A 105 -9.86 5.30 -5.67
C PRO A 105 -8.63 5.59 -6.55
N VAL A 106 -7.88 6.62 -6.19
CA VAL A 106 -6.62 6.94 -6.84
C VAL A 106 -5.54 6.02 -6.28
N ILE A 107 -4.90 5.24 -7.17
CA ILE A 107 -3.77 4.38 -6.82
C ILE A 107 -2.48 5.18 -7.03
N THR A 108 -1.69 5.31 -5.96
CA THR A 108 -0.41 6.02 -5.99
C THR A 108 0.74 5.02 -5.97
N ALA A 109 1.47 4.94 -7.09
CA ALA A 109 2.69 4.14 -7.23
C ALA A 109 3.97 4.98 -7.06
N PHE A 110 3.89 6.28 -7.32
CA PHE A 110 5.03 7.21 -7.27
C PHE A 110 4.74 8.40 -6.33
N PRO A 111 4.74 8.19 -5.01
CA PRO A 111 4.48 9.26 -4.05
C PRO A 111 5.73 10.10 -3.78
N PRO A 112 5.54 11.26 -3.11
CA PRO A 112 6.61 11.94 -2.39
C PRO A 112 7.33 11.00 -1.41
N SER A 113 8.57 11.36 -1.03
CA SER A 113 9.43 10.57 -0.14
C SER A 113 8.75 10.08 1.15
N ARG A 114 7.82 10.87 1.68
CA ARG A 114 7.05 10.57 2.90
C ARG A 114 6.27 9.26 2.85
N PHE A 115 5.80 8.81 1.68
CA PHE A 115 4.94 7.63 1.57
C PHE A 115 5.60 6.47 0.81
N LYS A 116 6.93 6.50 0.65
CA LYS A 116 7.66 5.48 -0.13
C LYS A 116 7.50 4.06 0.41
N GLU A 117 7.31 3.92 1.71
CA GLU A 117 7.18 2.61 2.37
C GLU A 117 5.76 2.03 2.25
N GLU A 118 4.79 2.83 1.78
CA GLU A 118 3.38 2.44 1.66
C GLU A 118 2.98 2.06 0.22
N ILE A 119 3.91 2.03 -0.74
CA ILE A 119 3.58 1.85 -2.16
C ILE A 119 3.38 0.40 -2.58
N PRO A 120 2.37 0.10 -3.41
CA PRO A 120 1.32 0.99 -3.88
C PRO A 120 0.19 1.10 -2.85
N PHE A 121 -0.38 2.31 -2.71
CA PHE A 121 -1.57 2.51 -1.88
C PHE A 121 -2.71 3.14 -2.69
N GLY A 122 -3.94 2.76 -2.37
CA GLY A 122 -5.13 3.43 -2.88
C GLY A 122 -5.67 4.43 -1.85
N SER A 123 -6.15 5.58 -2.34
CA SER A 123 -6.88 6.56 -1.51
C SER A 123 -8.22 6.87 -2.14
N GLY A 124 -9.26 6.86 -1.32
CA GLY A 124 -10.62 7.09 -1.80
C GLY A 124 -11.51 7.69 -0.72
N TYR A 125 -12.78 7.81 -1.08
CA TYR A 125 -13.82 8.34 -0.21
C TYR A 125 -14.92 7.31 -0.08
N VAL A 126 -15.45 7.13 1.13
CA VAL A 126 -16.49 6.15 1.44
C VAL A 126 -17.67 6.85 2.09
N PHE A 127 -18.86 6.68 1.54
CA PHE A 127 -20.10 6.98 2.26
C PHE A 127 -20.39 5.83 3.22
N LEU A 128 -20.53 6.12 4.50
CA LEU A 128 -20.76 5.11 5.54
C LEU A 128 -22.25 4.94 5.80
N GLU A 129 -22.66 3.74 6.20
CA GLU A 129 -24.02 3.52 6.65
C GLU A 129 -24.26 4.16 8.01
N THR A 130 -25.44 4.74 8.15
CA THR A 130 -25.95 5.38 9.36
C THR A 130 -26.82 4.40 10.13
N ASN A 131 -27.03 4.64 11.43
CA ASN A 131 -27.94 3.79 12.22
C ASN A 131 -29.39 3.84 11.73
N GLY A 132 -29.75 4.89 10.98
CA GLY A 132 -31.07 5.05 10.36
C GLY A 132 -31.24 4.33 9.02
N GLY A 133 -30.26 3.52 8.59
CA GLY A 133 -30.33 2.73 7.35
C GLY A 133 -30.03 3.49 6.05
N GLY A 134 -29.65 4.78 6.14
CA GLY A 134 -29.16 5.58 5.01
C GLY A 134 -27.64 5.68 4.98
N LEU A 135 -27.10 6.40 3.99
CA LEU A 135 -25.68 6.75 3.91
C LEU A 135 -25.41 8.13 4.52
N THR A 136 -24.17 8.39 4.93
CA THR A 136 -23.71 9.72 5.36
C THR A 136 -23.78 10.74 4.22
N ASP A 137 -23.98 12.01 4.56
CA ASP A 137 -24.00 13.12 3.59
C ASP A 137 -22.60 13.54 3.14
N GLN A 138 -21.59 13.25 3.97
CA GLN A 138 -20.18 13.45 3.68
C GLN A 138 -19.45 12.12 3.68
N ALA A 139 -18.51 11.96 2.76
CA ALA A 139 -17.71 10.76 2.65
C ALA A 139 -16.43 10.87 3.50
N LEU A 140 -16.10 9.76 4.17
CA LEU A 140 -14.85 9.61 4.91
C LEU A 140 -13.71 9.37 3.93
N ALA A 141 -12.67 10.20 3.97
CA ALA A 141 -11.42 9.93 3.25
C ALA A 141 -10.68 8.78 3.94
N VAL A 142 -10.35 7.73 3.18
CA VAL A 142 -9.70 6.53 3.71
C VAL A 142 -8.66 5.97 2.75
N ARG A 143 -7.68 5.25 3.30
CA ARG A 143 -6.89 4.29 2.52
C ARG A 143 -7.77 3.11 2.13
N VAL A 144 -7.52 2.55 0.97
CA VAL A 144 -8.10 1.27 0.56
C VAL A 144 -7.02 0.20 0.48
N LYS A 145 -7.32 -0.99 0.98
CA LYS A 145 -6.47 -2.18 0.89
C LYS A 145 -7.31 -3.35 0.36
N THR A 146 -6.64 -4.31 -0.28
CA THR A 146 -7.26 -5.58 -0.70
C THR A 146 -6.54 -6.71 0.04
N THR A 147 -7.28 -7.71 0.51
CA THR A 147 -6.69 -8.95 1.02
C THR A 147 -6.14 -9.80 -0.11
N ALA A 148 -6.44 -9.43 -1.36
CA ALA A 148 -6.13 -10.20 -2.55
C ALA A 148 -4.78 -9.81 -3.21
N GLY A 149 -3.86 -9.24 -2.43
CA GLY A 149 -2.49 -8.86 -2.83
C GLY A 149 -2.29 -7.36 -3.00
N SER A 150 -1.55 -6.95 -4.03
CA SER A 150 -1.40 -5.52 -4.38
C SER A 150 -2.69 -4.87 -4.86
N ILE A 151 -2.92 -3.63 -4.43
CA ILE A 151 -3.99 -2.76 -4.95
C ILE A 151 -3.79 -2.52 -6.45
N ARG A 152 -4.87 -2.63 -7.24
CA ARG A 152 -4.86 -2.43 -8.70
C ARG A 152 -6.22 -1.92 -9.20
N PRO A 153 -6.30 -1.35 -10.42
CA PRO A 153 -7.56 -0.96 -11.03
C PRO A 153 -8.55 -2.14 -11.09
N GLY A 154 -9.84 -1.83 -10.96
CA GLY A 154 -10.92 -2.80 -11.06
C GLY A 154 -11.33 -3.49 -9.76
N ILE A 155 -10.50 -3.49 -8.71
CA ILE A 155 -10.91 -4.00 -7.38
C ILE A 155 -11.98 -3.09 -6.77
N PHE A 156 -11.73 -1.78 -6.80
CA PHE A 156 -12.65 -0.77 -6.32
C PHE A 156 -13.15 0.06 -7.50
N THR A 157 -14.45 0.22 -7.58
CA THR A 157 -15.15 1.10 -8.52
C THR A 157 -16.18 1.93 -7.75
N ARG A 158 -16.85 2.87 -8.42
CA ARG A 158 -17.96 3.60 -7.81
C ARG A 158 -19.04 2.62 -7.34
N GLY A 159 -19.45 2.74 -6.08
CA GLY A 159 -20.49 1.89 -5.48
C GLY A 159 -19.99 0.56 -4.93
N THR A 160 -18.69 0.23 -5.03
CA THR A 160 -18.14 -0.98 -4.39
C THR A 160 -18.49 -0.99 -2.90
N PRO A 161 -19.19 -2.02 -2.39
CA PRO A 161 -19.42 -2.18 -0.96
C PRO A 161 -18.12 -2.44 -0.24
N VAL A 162 -17.88 -1.71 0.84
CA VAL A 162 -16.65 -1.78 1.63
C VAL A 162 -16.94 -1.93 3.11
N LYS A 163 -15.95 -2.46 3.82
CA LYS A 163 -15.88 -2.55 5.27
C LYS A 163 -14.67 -1.74 5.73
N ILE A 164 -14.86 -0.88 6.72
CA ILE A 164 -13.78 -0.20 7.43
C ILE A 164 -13.20 -1.17 8.46
N VAL A 165 -11.89 -1.33 8.38
CA VAL A 165 -11.10 -2.22 9.24
C VAL A 165 -10.18 -1.37 10.09
N PHE A 166 -10.11 -1.69 11.37
CA PHE A 166 -9.29 -0.99 12.35
C PHE A 166 -7.90 -1.65 12.42
N CYS A 167 -6.85 -0.85 12.25
CA CYS A 167 -5.46 -1.29 12.40
C CYS A 167 -5.22 -1.85 13.80
N HIS A 168 -4.29 -2.78 13.95
CA HIS A 168 -3.95 -3.35 15.26
C HIS A 168 -3.36 -2.27 16.19
N GLU A 169 -2.31 -1.61 15.71
CA GLU A 169 -1.73 -0.42 16.31
C GLU A 169 -2.46 0.82 15.77
N ARG A 170 -2.91 1.68 16.67
CA ARG A 170 -3.62 2.91 16.35
C ARG A 170 -2.98 4.05 17.10
N LEU A 171 -2.68 5.14 16.40
CA LEU A 171 -1.88 6.27 16.89
C LEU A 171 -2.71 7.54 17.05
N GLY A 172 -4.00 7.50 16.72
CA GLY A 172 -4.87 8.66 16.61
C GLY A 172 -4.75 9.33 15.24
N GLU A 173 -4.62 8.55 14.17
CA GLU A 173 -4.49 9.01 12.79
C GLU A 173 -5.61 8.50 11.88
N ILE A 174 -5.80 9.13 10.70
CA ILE A 174 -6.75 8.59 9.72
C ILE A 174 -6.28 7.23 9.17
N LEU A 175 -4.98 6.94 9.28
CA LEU A 175 -4.37 5.67 8.92
C LEU A 175 -4.63 4.55 9.94
N ASP A 176 -5.27 4.86 11.07
CA ASP A 176 -5.73 3.84 12.04
C ASP A 176 -6.86 2.97 11.48
N VAL A 177 -7.41 3.35 10.33
CA VAL A 177 -8.43 2.61 9.60
C VAL A 177 -8.14 2.56 8.11
N PHE A 178 -8.64 1.52 7.45
CA PHE A 178 -8.65 1.40 6.00
C PHE A 178 -9.91 0.67 5.53
N ALA A 179 -10.28 0.83 4.26
CA ALA A 179 -11.39 0.13 3.65
C ALA A 179 -10.93 -1.12 2.87
N VAL A 180 -11.67 -2.21 3.01
CA VAL A 180 -11.52 -3.46 2.25
C VAL A 180 -12.84 -3.76 1.52
N PRO A 181 -12.85 -4.33 0.31
CA PRO A 181 -14.08 -4.72 -0.37
C PRO A 181 -14.81 -5.79 0.43
N GLN A 182 -16.13 -5.67 0.60
CA GLN A 182 -16.90 -6.70 1.32
C GLN A 182 -16.88 -8.06 0.60
N SER A 183 -16.68 -8.07 -0.72
CA SER A 183 -16.51 -9.31 -1.50
C SER A 183 -15.29 -10.14 -1.12
N GLU A 184 -14.35 -9.56 -0.37
CA GLU A 184 -13.13 -10.22 0.10
C GLU A 184 -13.24 -10.68 1.56
N LEU A 185 -14.42 -10.51 2.19
CA LEU A 185 -14.67 -10.82 3.58
C LEU A 185 -15.78 -11.86 3.71
N THR A 186 -15.72 -12.66 4.78
CA THR A 186 -16.82 -13.58 5.09
C THR A 186 -18.04 -12.82 5.63
N PRO A 187 -19.26 -13.37 5.55
CA PRO A 187 -20.45 -12.76 6.13
C PRO A 187 -20.28 -12.42 7.63
N GLU A 188 -19.58 -13.25 8.39
CA GLU A 188 -19.29 -13.03 9.81
C GLU A 188 -18.34 -11.84 10.01
N GLN A 189 -17.32 -11.69 9.16
CA GLN A 189 -16.42 -10.54 9.19
C GLN A 189 -17.15 -9.24 8.83
N ILE A 190 -18.06 -9.27 7.86
CA ILE A 190 -18.88 -8.12 7.48
C ILE A 190 -19.80 -7.70 8.64
N ALA A 191 -20.42 -8.66 9.33
CA ALA A 191 -21.32 -8.41 10.45
C ALA A 191 -20.60 -7.94 11.72
N ARG A 192 -19.33 -8.32 11.92
CA ARG A 192 -18.53 -7.97 13.10
C ARG A 192 -18.18 -6.47 13.12
N SER A 193 -18.43 -5.80 14.24
CA SER A 193 -18.01 -4.41 14.47
C SER A 193 -17.48 -4.24 15.89
N PRO A 194 -16.22 -3.82 16.10
CA PRO A 194 -15.21 -3.52 15.08
C PRO A 194 -14.61 -4.80 14.44
N LEU A 195 -14.22 -4.70 13.17
CA LEU A 195 -13.35 -5.66 12.49
C LEU A 195 -11.89 -5.17 12.56
N PHE A 196 -10.98 -6.02 13.04
CA PHE A 196 -9.57 -5.65 13.21
C PHE A 196 -8.67 -6.27 12.13
N GLU A 197 -7.60 -5.57 11.78
CA GLU A 197 -6.62 -5.96 10.75
C GLU A 197 -6.01 -7.35 10.96
N TYR A 198 -5.71 -7.72 12.20
CA TYR A 198 -5.14 -9.03 12.53
C TYR A 198 -6.11 -10.21 12.31
N SER A 199 -7.39 -9.93 12.07
CA SER A 199 -8.41 -10.94 11.75
C SER A 199 -8.60 -11.16 10.24
N LEU A 200 -7.87 -10.40 9.42
CA LEU A 200 -7.85 -10.57 7.97
C LEU A 200 -6.77 -11.57 7.59
N VAL A 201 -7.08 -12.40 6.60
CA VAL A 201 -6.10 -13.24 5.93
C VAL A 201 -5.57 -12.44 4.75
N TRP A 202 -4.33 -11.97 4.86
CA TRP A 202 -3.66 -11.25 3.80
C TRP A 202 -3.09 -12.26 2.82
N THR A 203 -3.52 -12.14 1.57
CA THR A 203 -3.16 -12.96 0.42
C THR A 203 -3.76 -14.36 0.45
N ASP A 204 -4.69 -14.60 -0.47
CA ASP A 204 -5.10 -15.97 -0.80
C ASP A 204 -4.19 -16.52 -1.90
N ALA A 205 -3.41 -17.56 -1.58
CA ALA A 205 -2.63 -18.33 -2.56
C ALA A 205 -3.53 -18.95 -3.65
N ALA A 206 -4.86 -18.97 -3.43
CA ALA A 206 -5.88 -19.44 -4.37
C ALA A 206 -5.91 -18.73 -5.74
N LYS A 207 -5.15 -17.65 -5.94
CA LYS A 207 -5.06 -16.96 -7.25
C LYS A 207 -4.11 -17.58 -8.24
N LEU A 208 -3.28 -18.54 -7.83
CA LEU A 208 -2.47 -19.29 -8.79
C LEU A 208 -3.37 -20.29 -9.53
N ALA A 209 -3.55 -20.10 -10.83
CA ALA A 209 -4.17 -21.13 -11.65
C ALA A 209 -3.25 -22.36 -11.66
N ALA A 210 -3.64 -23.43 -10.97
CA ALA A 210 -2.93 -24.69 -11.09
C ALA A 210 -3.09 -25.20 -12.53
N SER A 211 -1.98 -25.36 -13.25
CA SER A 211 -1.98 -26.01 -14.57
C SER A 211 -0.73 -26.86 -14.71
N ASP A 212 -0.93 -28.12 -15.13
CA ASP A 212 0.14 -29.07 -15.38
C ASP A 212 0.62 -29.07 -16.84
N GLU A 213 0.21 -28.07 -17.62
CA GLU A 213 0.57 -27.98 -19.02
C GLU A 213 2.10 -27.89 -19.21
N PRO A 214 2.69 -28.73 -20.10
CA PRO A 214 4.13 -28.73 -20.36
C PRO A 214 4.68 -27.37 -20.79
N VAL A 215 3.87 -26.58 -21.51
CA VAL A 215 4.26 -25.25 -21.98
C VAL A 215 4.62 -24.31 -20.83
N PHE A 216 3.89 -24.36 -19.70
CA PHE A 216 4.19 -23.49 -18.56
C PHE A 216 5.49 -23.90 -17.87
N LYS A 217 5.78 -25.20 -17.80
CA LYS A 217 7.04 -25.72 -17.26
C LYS A 217 8.21 -25.29 -18.15
N GLU A 218 8.08 -25.41 -19.47
CA GLU A 218 9.10 -24.97 -20.43
C GLU A 218 9.35 -23.46 -20.38
N THR A 219 8.29 -22.64 -20.30
CA THR A 219 8.39 -21.20 -20.15
C THR A 219 9.10 -20.82 -18.85
N LEU A 220 8.77 -21.48 -17.73
CA LEU A 220 9.45 -21.28 -16.46
C LEU A 220 10.95 -21.60 -16.55
N GLU A 221 11.30 -22.72 -17.20
CA GLU A 221 12.69 -23.11 -17.44
C GLU A 221 13.47 -22.04 -18.22
N ARG A 222 12.83 -21.45 -19.23
CA ARG A 222 13.42 -20.37 -20.01
C ARG A 222 13.62 -19.10 -19.17
N CYS A 223 12.63 -18.73 -18.35
CA CYS A 223 12.76 -17.61 -17.40
C CYS A 223 13.94 -17.81 -16.45
N VAL A 224 14.08 -18.99 -15.84
CA VAL A 224 15.19 -19.31 -14.93
C VAL A 224 16.54 -19.16 -15.64
N ARG A 225 16.67 -19.67 -16.87
CA ARG A 225 17.90 -19.52 -17.67
C ARG A 225 18.21 -18.06 -17.95
N LEU A 226 17.22 -17.26 -18.35
CA LEU A 226 17.43 -15.83 -18.65
C LEU A 226 17.79 -15.03 -17.40
N PHE A 227 17.20 -15.32 -16.24
CA PHE A 227 17.63 -14.69 -14.98
C PHE A 227 19.08 -15.01 -14.63
N CYS A 228 19.53 -16.25 -14.84
CA CYS A 228 20.93 -16.61 -14.67
C CYS A 228 21.85 -15.83 -15.62
N GLN A 229 21.48 -15.68 -16.89
CA GLN A 229 22.23 -14.88 -17.85
C GLN A 229 22.25 -13.38 -17.46
N LEU A 230 21.11 -12.86 -17.00
CA LEU A 230 20.99 -11.48 -16.52
C LEU A 230 21.93 -11.24 -15.33
N ARG A 231 21.96 -12.16 -14.36
CA ARG A 231 22.91 -12.14 -13.24
C ARG A 231 24.35 -12.07 -13.72
N ASP A 232 24.73 -12.91 -14.68
CA ASP A 232 26.11 -12.95 -15.19
C ASP A 232 26.49 -11.60 -15.82
N LYS A 233 25.56 -10.95 -16.52
CA LYS A 233 25.75 -9.60 -17.08
C LYS A 233 25.81 -8.51 -16.02
N ILE A 234 25.06 -8.61 -14.92
CA ILE A 234 25.14 -7.65 -13.82
C ILE A 234 26.56 -7.56 -13.27
N SER A 235 27.29 -8.68 -13.20
CA SER A 235 28.68 -8.69 -12.73
C SER A 235 29.61 -7.80 -13.57
N LEU A 236 29.27 -7.56 -14.84
CA LEU A 236 30.04 -6.75 -15.79
C LEU A 236 29.65 -5.26 -15.77
N SER A 237 28.57 -4.88 -15.07
CA SER A 237 28.09 -3.48 -15.01
C SER A 237 28.19 -2.91 -13.61
N SER A 238 28.96 -1.82 -13.47
CA SER A 238 29.06 -1.08 -12.20
C SER A 238 27.72 -0.46 -11.80
N ARG A 239 26.95 0.05 -12.77
CA ARG A 239 25.65 0.67 -12.52
C ARG A 239 24.60 -0.35 -12.10
N ALA A 240 24.57 -1.52 -12.74
CA ALA A 240 23.63 -2.58 -12.38
C ALA A 240 23.88 -3.11 -10.96
N ARG A 241 25.15 -3.29 -10.58
CA ARG A 241 25.53 -3.65 -9.20
C ARG A 241 25.10 -2.60 -8.19
N GLU A 242 25.30 -1.31 -8.49
CA GLU A 242 24.89 -0.22 -7.60
C GLU A 242 23.36 -0.17 -7.42
N ASN A 243 22.56 -0.52 -8.43
CA ASN A 243 21.09 -0.61 -8.28
C ASN A 243 20.64 -1.70 -7.31
N LEU A 244 21.44 -2.75 -7.12
CA LEU A 244 21.17 -3.83 -6.17
C LEU A 244 21.84 -3.59 -4.82
N LYS A 245 22.55 -2.47 -4.67
CA LYS A 245 23.36 -2.20 -3.50
C LYS A 245 22.56 -2.21 -2.21
N GLY A 246 23.01 -3.04 -1.27
CA GLY A 246 22.41 -3.16 0.06
C GLY A 246 20.98 -3.73 0.06
N TRP A 247 20.53 -4.29 -1.06
CA TRP A 247 19.20 -4.88 -1.17
C TRP A 247 19.25 -6.36 -0.79
N LEU A 248 18.95 -6.66 0.48
CA LEU A 248 18.89 -8.02 0.98
C LEU A 248 17.43 -8.46 0.97
N ARG A 249 17.08 -9.33 0.01
CA ARG A 249 15.71 -9.84 -0.10
C ARG A 249 15.60 -11.24 -0.70
N VAL A 250 14.67 -12.04 -0.20
CA VAL A 250 14.26 -13.30 -0.82
C VAL A 250 12.87 -13.13 -1.44
N VAL A 251 12.79 -13.30 -2.76
CA VAL A 251 11.56 -13.18 -3.54
C VAL A 251 11.21 -14.54 -4.13
N ASP A 252 10.00 -15.03 -3.87
CA ASP A 252 9.48 -16.25 -4.48
C ASP A 252 8.64 -15.91 -5.71
N ILE A 253 8.91 -16.55 -6.84
CA ILE A 253 8.18 -16.36 -8.08
C ILE A 253 7.39 -17.63 -8.36
N LYS A 254 6.07 -17.52 -8.27
CA LYS A 254 5.10 -18.61 -8.47
C LYS A 254 4.37 -18.44 -9.78
N THR A 255 4.37 -19.49 -10.58
CA THR A 255 3.64 -19.57 -11.85
C THR A 255 2.93 -20.93 -11.96
N PRO A 256 1.95 -21.11 -12.86
CA PRO A 256 1.31 -22.41 -13.08
C PRO A 256 2.33 -23.54 -13.34
N GLY A 257 3.44 -23.23 -14.02
CA GLY A 257 4.50 -24.19 -14.35
C GLY A 257 5.44 -24.56 -13.19
N GLY A 258 5.27 -23.97 -12.01
CA GLY A 258 6.13 -24.18 -10.85
C GLY A 258 6.62 -22.88 -10.22
N SER A 259 7.65 -22.98 -9.37
CA SER A 259 8.21 -21.84 -8.65
C SER A 259 9.73 -21.83 -8.64
N PHE A 260 10.30 -20.65 -8.45
CA PHE A 260 11.72 -20.44 -8.19
C PHE A 260 11.91 -19.17 -7.35
N GLN A 261 13.03 -19.07 -6.65
CA GLN A 261 13.34 -17.91 -5.83
C GLN A 261 14.46 -17.06 -6.46
N LEU A 262 14.34 -15.75 -6.28
CA LEU A 262 15.42 -14.78 -6.46
C LEU A 262 15.88 -14.31 -5.09
N ARG A 263 17.14 -14.59 -4.77
CA ARG A 263 17.77 -14.14 -3.53
C ARG A 263 18.76 -13.03 -3.82
N PHE A 264 18.36 -11.81 -3.48
CA PHE A 264 19.17 -10.61 -3.61
C PHE A 264 20.18 -10.51 -2.48
N TYR A 265 21.42 -10.24 -2.86
CA TYR A 265 22.55 -9.94 -2.00
C TYR A 265 23.10 -8.57 -2.37
N THR A 266 24.08 -8.08 -1.61
CA THR A 266 24.57 -6.70 -1.67
C THR A 266 24.85 -6.13 -3.05
N GLU A 267 25.16 -6.88 -4.10
CA GLU A 267 25.37 -6.33 -5.45
C GLU A 267 24.83 -7.23 -6.59
N SER A 268 24.09 -8.30 -6.27
CA SER A 268 23.64 -9.29 -7.26
C SER A 268 22.48 -10.13 -6.71
N PHE A 269 22.08 -11.18 -7.42
CA PHE A 269 21.13 -12.17 -6.92
C PHE A 269 21.49 -13.58 -7.35
N VAL A 270 20.94 -14.57 -6.66
CA VAL A 270 21.01 -15.99 -7.05
C VAL A 270 19.61 -16.50 -7.35
N VAL A 271 19.51 -17.36 -8.36
CA VAL A 271 18.27 -18.05 -8.74
C VAL A 271 18.30 -19.45 -8.14
N THR A 272 17.30 -19.82 -7.35
CA THR A 272 17.20 -21.16 -6.73
C THR A 272 15.85 -21.80 -7.02
N ARG A 273 15.83 -23.13 -7.19
CA ARG A 273 14.58 -23.90 -7.41
C ARG A 273 14.02 -24.53 -6.14
N ASN A 274 14.82 -24.56 -5.09
CA ASN A 274 14.43 -25.10 -3.80
C ASN A 274 14.03 -23.91 -2.91
N PRO A 275 12.73 -23.64 -2.77
CA PRO A 275 12.30 -22.54 -1.94
C PRO A 275 12.62 -22.79 -0.48
N GLU A 276 13.39 -21.90 0.14
CA GLU A 276 13.61 -21.90 1.59
C GLU A 276 12.51 -21.10 2.32
N ASN A 277 12.37 -21.31 3.63
CA ASN A 277 11.27 -20.78 4.45
C ASN A 277 11.31 -19.25 4.70
N ASP A 278 12.38 -18.54 4.35
CA ASP A 278 12.53 -17.10 4.63
C ASP A 278 12.07 -16.21 3.45
N VAL A 279 10.91 -16.52 2.87
CA VAL A 279 10.34 -15.72 1.77
C VAL A 279 9.80 -14.41 2.31
N GLN A 280 10.32 -13.30 1.78
CA GLN A 280 9.94 -11.97 2.22
C GLN A 280 8.92 -11.32 1.30
N LEU A 281 8.85 -11.77 0.04
CA LEU A 281 7.92 -11.27 -0.97
C LEU A 281 7.61 -12.40 -1.96
N THR A 282 6.35 -12.53 -2.37
CA THR A 282 5.90 -13.53 -3.34
C THR A 282 5.29 -12.84 -4.54
N PHE A 283 5.75 -13.18 -5.74
CA PHE A 283 5.14 -12.80 -7.02
C PHE A 283 4.32 -13.98 -7.54
N ILE A 284 3.04 -13.74 -7.80
CA ILE A 284 2.11 -14.70 -8.41
C ILE A 284 1.86 -14.21 -9.84
N ILE A 285 2.24 -15.04 -10.80
CA ILE A 285 2.20 -14.72 -12.24
C ILE A 285 1.45 -15.85 -12.96
N ASN A 286 0.19 -15.59 -13.30
CA ASN A 286 -0.68 -16.58 -13.96
C ASN A 286 -0.35 -16.79 -15.44
N GLU A 287 0.27 -15.80 -16.08
CA GLU A 287 0.69 -15.84 -17.48
C GLU A 287 2.24 -15.75 -17.53
N PRO A 288 2.98 -16.88 -17.44
CA PRO A 288 4.44 -16.86 -17.33
C PRO A 288 5.14 -16.20 -18.54
N GLU A 289 4.47 -16.17 -19.68
CA GLU A 289 4.92 -15.53 -20.93
C GLU A 289 5.18 -14.03 -20.73
N LEU A 290 4.43 -13.36 -19.86
CA LEU A 290 4.65 -11.94 -19.58
C LEU A 290 6.01 -11.69 -18.94
N LEU A 291 6.41 -12.56 -18.00
CA LEU A 291 7.73 -12.51 -17.38
C LEU A 291 8.82 -12.88 -18.38
N LEU A 292 8.57 -13.88 -19.23
CA LEU A 292 9.50 -14.29 -20.27
C LEU A 292 9.78 -13.15 -21.25
N ASN A 293 8.73 -12.51 -21.78
CA ASN A 293 8.85 -11.42 -22.73
C ASN A 293 9.64 -10.24 -22.13
N TRP A 294 9.38 -9.89 -20.87
CA TRP A 294 10.16 -8.87 -20.16
C TRP A 294 11.63 -9.26 -20.00
N LEU A 295 11.94 -10.52 -19.69
CA LEU A 295 13.31 -11.01 -19.59
C LEU A 295 14.05 -10.98 -20.93
N GLU A 296 13.38 -11.32 -22.01
CA GLU A 296 13.97 -11.28 -23.35
C GLU A 296 14.31 -9.86 -23.78
N ASP A 297 13.38 -8.93 -23.58
CA ASP A 297 13.60 -7.50 -23.82
C ASP A 297 14.65 -6.88 -22.90
N SER A 298 14.78 -7.42 -21.69
CA SER A 298 15.82 -7.04 -20.73
C SER A 298 17.23 -7.38 -21.20
N MET A 299 17.36 -8.27 -22.19
CA MET A 299 18.63 -8.71 -22.76
C MET A 299 18.93 -8.07 -24.12
N LYS A 300 17.96 -7.33 -24.70
CA LYS A 300 18.12 -6.58 -25.94
C LYS A 300 18.98 -5.32 -25.76
N GLY A 301 19.75 -5.01 -26.80
CA GLY A 301 20.66 -3.85 -26.83
C GLY A 301 19.96 -2.50 -27.00
N GLU A 302 20.74 -1.42 -26.99
CA GLU A 302 20.24 -0.04 -26.97
C GLU A 302 19.37 0.34 -28.19
N ASN A 303 19.62 -0.26 -29.35
CA ASN A 303 18.95 0.07 -30.62
C ASN A 303 17.80 -0.88 -30.96
N GLU A 304 17.50 -1.85 -30.10
CA GLU A 304 16.45 -2.82 -30.34
C GLU A 304 15.12 -2.35 -29.73
N LYS A 305 14.03 -2.57 -30.46
CA LYS A 305 12.69 -2.22 -30.01
C LYS A 305 12.28 -3.16 -28.86
N LEU A 306 11.90 -2.55 -27.75
CA LEU A 306 11.26 -3.23 -26.62
C LEU A 306 9.76 -3.30 -26.88
N GLU A 307 9.17 -4.47 -26.68
CA GLU A 307 7.75 -4.74 -26.96
C GLU A 307 6.97 -5.11 -25.70
N SER A 308 7.68 -5.64 -24.68
CA SER A 308 7.13 -5.95 -23.37
C SER A 308 6.93 -4.70 -22.52
N PRO A 309 5.85 -4.65 -21.71
CA PRO A 309 5.67 -3.64 -20.68
C PRO A 309 6.70 -3.82 -19.55
N ALA A 310 6.94 -2.76 -18.78
CA ALA A 310 7.80 -2.85 -17.60
C ALA A 310 7.14 -3.76 -16.52
N LEU A 311 7.93 -4.37 -15.64
CA LEU A 311 7.37 -5.14 -14.52
C LEU A 311 6.46 -4.27 -13.64
N THR A 312 6.81 -2.99 -13.50
CA THR A 312 5.99 -2.01 -12.78
C THR A 312 4.59 -1.91 -13.38
N ASP A 313 4.47 -1.85 -14.70
CA ASP A 313 3.17 -1.76 -15.38
C ASP A 313 2.39 -3.06 -15.21
N LEU A 314 3.05 -4.22 -15.33
CA LEU A 314 2.43 -5.52 -15.11
C LEU A 314 1.88 -5.69 -13.69
N VAL A 315 2.55 -5.13 -12.68
CA VAL A 315 2.05 -5.12 -11.30
C VAL A 315 0.83 -4.20 -11.17
N LEU A 316 0.88 -3.00 -11.75
CA LEU A 316 -0.22 -2.04 -11.70
C LEU A 316 -1.47 -2.53 -12.44
N GLU A 317 -1.30 -3.26 -13.53
CA GLU A 317 -2.39 -3.90 -14.29
C GLU A 317 -2.90 -5.19 -13.63
N GLY A 318 -2.22 -5.69 -12.60
CA GLY A 318 -2.60 -6.92 -11.89
C GLY A 318 -2.24 -8.21 -12.59
N LYS A 319 -1.34 -8.16 -13.58
CA LYS A 319 -0.77 -9.32 -14.25
C LYS A 319 0.28 -10.02 -13.39
N ILE A 320 0.99 -9.24 -12.58
CA ILE A 320 1.85 -9.74 -11.50
C ILE A 320 1.21 -9.34 -10.17
N ILE A 321 0.80 -10.32 -9.37
CA ILE A 321 0.20 -10.09 -8.06
C ILE A 321 1.28 -10.31 -7.01
N MET A 322 1.50 -9.32 -6.14
CA MET A 322 2.39 -9.47 -5.00
C MET A 322 1.59 -9.73 -3.73
N ASP A 323 2.14 -10.54 -2.83
CA ASP A 323 1.54 -10.81 -1.52
C ASP A 323 1.62 -9.60 -0.57
N LYS A 324 2.59 -8.71 -0.80
CA LYS A 324 2.79 -7.47 -0.03
C LYS A 324 2.85 -6.24 -0.94
N PRO A 325 2.35 -5.08 -0.48
CA PRO A 325 2.42 -3.82 -1.22
C PRO A 325 3.85 -3.27 -1.18
N GLU A 326 4.69 -3.70 -2.12
CA GLU A 326 6.10 -3.32 -2.17
C GLU A 326 6.58 -3.22 -3.62
N LEU A 327 6.93 -2.03 -4.10
CA LEU A 327 7.39 -1.81 -5.49
C LEU A 327 8.90 -1.63 -5.65
N GLU A 328 9.68 -1.48 -4.58
CA GLU A 328 11.12 -1.21 -4.70
C GLU A 328 11.87 -2.40 -5.32
N THR A 329 11.47 -3.65 -5.03
CA THR A 329 12.02 -4.84 -5.72
C THR A 329 11.78 -4.78 -7.23
N ILE A 330 10.55 -4.46 -7.63
CA ILE A 330 10.14 -4.35 -9.04
C ILE A 330 10.89 -3.20 -9.73
N ASN A 331 10.96 -2.04 -9.09
CA ASN A 331 11.69 -0.87 -9.58
C ASN A 331 13.18 -1.17 -9.77
N ARG A 332 13.80 -1.94 -8.88
CA ARG A 332 15.21 -2.34 -8.99
C ARG A 332 15.42 -3.29 -10.17
N LEU A 333 14.54 -4.29 -10.32
CA LEU A 333 14.56 -5.19 -11.48
C LEU A 333 14.43 -4.42 -12.81
N ASP A 334 13.46 -3.51 -12.93
CA ASP A 334 13.26 -2.67 -14.12
C ASP A 334 14.41 -1.69 -14.41
N ARG A 335 15.30 -1.41 -13.43
CA ARG A 335 16.48 -0.54 -13.62
C ARG A 335 17.70 -1.29 -14.14
N ILE A 336 17.77 -2.62 -13.94
CA ILE A 336 18.92 -3.43 -14.34
C ILE A 336 19.16 -3.32 -15.86
N PRO A 337 18.18 -3.61 -16.75
CA PRO A 337 18.41 -3.58 -18.20
C PRO A 337 18.88 -2.22 -18.69
N ARG A 338 18.29 -1.15 -18.16
CA ARG A 338 18.69 0.24 -18.46
C ARG A 338 20.14 0.53 -18.10
N SER A 339 20.62 -0.08 -17.02
CA SER A 339 22.00 0.10 -16.55
C SER A 339 22.99 -0.73 -17.36
N LEU A 340 22.61 -1.94 -17.74
CA LEU A 340 23.39 -2.81 -18.63
C LEU A 340 23.61 -2.16 -20.01
N ARG A 341 22.56 -1.58 -20.61
CA ARG A 341 22.67 -0.84 -21.90
C ARG A 341 23.60 0.37 -21.77
N ARG A 342 23.46 1.14 -20.69
CA ARG A 342 24.29 2.32 -20.44
C ARG A 342 25.77 2.00 -20.23
N ASP A 343 26.07 0.84 -19.68
CA ASP A 343 27.45 0.33 -19.54
C ASP A 343 27.88 -0.50 -20.77
N ARG A 344 27.04 -0.61 -21.81
CA ARG A 344 27.29 -1.36 -23.06
C ARG A 344 27.63 -2.85 -22.84
N VAL A 345 26.99 -3.45 -21.83
CA VAL A 345 27.08 -4.90 -21.53
C VAL A 345 26.08 -5.71 -22.36
N ILE A 346 24.98 -5.05 -22.77
CA ILE A 346 23.99 -5.54 -23.74
C ILE A 346 23.76 -4.48 -24.80
#